data_AF-H2NJZ4-F1
#
_entry.id   AF-H2NJZ4-F1
#
_cell.length_a   1.000
_cell.length_b   1.000
_cell.length_c   1.000
_cell.angle_alpha   90.00
_cell.angle_beta   90.00
_cell.angle_gamma   90.00
#
_symmetry.space_group_name_H-M   'P 1'
#
loop_
_entity.id
_entity.type
_entity.pdbx_description
1 polymer ?
#
loop_
_entity_poly.entity_id
_entity_poly.type
_entity_poly.pdbx_seq_one_letter_code
_entity_poly.pdbx_strand_id
1 'polypeptide(L)'
;KKKKKKKIIFGVFLVLLDVTLLLADLIFTDSKLYIPLEYRSISPAIALFFLMDVLLRMFVERRQQHFSDLFNILDTAIIVIPLLVDVVYIFFDIKFLRNIPRWTYLVRLLQLIILIRIFRLVHQKRQLEKLMRRLVSENKRRYTRDGFDLDLTYVTERIIAMSFPSSGRQSFYRNPIEEVVQFLENKHPNHYRVYNLCSETAYDPKHFHNRVGRIMIDDHNVPTLHEMVVFTRKLNEWMAQDLENIIAIHCKGGKGRTRTMVCAFLIASEIFLTAENRYVGYFAQVKHLYNWNLPPRRILFIKRFIIYSIRGDVCDLKFLIVMEKKVVFSGTSLGNCSILHDIETDKVLIDVFDGPLLYDDVKVQFFSSNLPKYYDNCPFFFWFNTAFIQNNSLLLVVINLIYRKQKILEPPLFLALLLLLWLF
;
A
#
# COMPACT_ATOMS: atom_id res chain seq x y z
N LYS A 1 -2.01 11.80 16.86
CA LYS A 1 -0.92 12.02 17.85
C LYS A 1 -1.26 11.55 19.28
N LYS A 2 -2.42 11.88 19.88
CA LYS A 2 -2.79 11.52 21.28
C LYS A 2 -2.70 10.03 21.64
N LYS A 3 -3.28 9.09 20.87
CA LYS A 3 -3.19 7.63 21.15
C LYS A 3 -1.76 7.04 21.02
N LYS A 4 -0.87 7.69 20.24
CA LYS A 4 0.51 7.22 19.96
C LYS A 4 1.49 7.63 21.06
N LYS A 5 1.32 8.83 21.64
CA LYS A 5 1.98 9.22 22.90
C LYS A 5 1.52 8.32 24.05
N LYS A 6 0.22 7.99 24.12
CA LYS A 6 -0.35 7.12 25.17
C LYS A 6 0.33 5.75 25.29
N LYS A 7 0.69 5.05 24.20
CA LYS A 7 1.36 3.73 24.31
C LYS A 7 2.79 3.80 24.84
N ILE A 8 3.57 4.81 24.42
CA ILE A 8 4.93 5.00 24.95
C ILE A 8 4.86 5.48 26.40
N ILE A 9 3.96 6.42 26.69
CA ILE A 9 3.70 6.87 28.06
C ILE A 9 3.24 5.70 28.92
N PHE A 10 2.41 4.80 28.41
CA PHE A 10 1.96 3.61 29.13
C PHE A 10 3.10 2.61 29.36
N GLY A 11 3.94 2.32 28.35
CA GLY A 11 5.10 1.46 28.53
C GLY A 11 6.12 2.05 29.51
N VAL A 12 6.39 3.36 29.42
CA VAL A 12 7.24 4.08 30.38
C VAL A 12 6.62 4.09 31.77
N PHE A 13 5.30 4.27 31.86
CA PHE A 13 4.56 4.20 33.12
C PHE A 13 4.65 2.80 33.75
N LEU A 14 4.51 1.72 32.96
CA LEU A 14 4.69 0.36 33.45
C LEU A 14 6.12 0.12 33.95
N VAL A 15 7.12 0.62 33.24
CA VAL A 15 8.52 0.57 33.70
C VAL A 15 8.71 1.34 35.02
N LEU A 16 8.17 2.56 35.11
CA LEU A 16 8.26 3.37 36.33
C LEU A 16 7.53 2.71 37.50
N LEU A 17 6.34 2.14 37.23
CA LEU A 17 5.54 1.40 38.20
C LEU A 17 6.32 0.19 38.73
N ASP A 18 6.94 -0.59 37.84
CA ASP A 18 7.80 -1.73 38.17
C ASP A 18 8.99 -1.30 39.05
N VAL A 19 9.67 -0.22 38.69
CA VAL A 19 10.78 0.35 39.48
C VAL A 19 10.30 0.84 40.85
N THR A 20 9.13 1.49 40.95
CA THR A 20 8.58 1.91 42.25
C THR A 20 8.15 0.75 43.12
N LEU A 21 7.56 -0.30 42.55
CA LEU A 21 7.21 -1.52 43.28
C LEU A 21 8.47 -2.19 43.83
N LEU A 22 9.53 -2.24 43.03
CA LEU A 22 10.82 -2.79 43.42
C LEU A 22 11.50 -1.97 44.52
N LEU A 23 11.47 -0.63 44.43
CA LEU A 23 12.00 0.26 45.47
C LEU A 23 11.18 0.16 46.77
N ALA A 24 9.86 0.07 46.68
CA ALA A 24 8.99 -0.15 47.84
C ALA A 24 9.36 -1.48 48.52
N ASP A 25 9.44 -2.57 47.77
CA ASP A 25 9.89 -3.86 48.28
C ASP A 25 11.27 -3.75 48.95
N LEU A 26 12.23 -3.05 48.35
CA LEU A 26 13.57 -2.86 48.91
C LEU A 26 13.57 -2.15 50.26
N ILE A 27 12.76 -1.09 50.39
CA ILE A 27 12.68 -0.28 51.62
C ILE A 27 11.92 -1.02 52.73
N PHE A 28 10.87 -1.77 52.39
CA PHE A 28 10.02 -2.43 53.37
C PHE A 28 10.49 -3.83 53.80
N THR A 29 11.51 -4.40 53.14
CA THR A 29 12.03 -5.77 53.42
C THR A 29 12.52 -5.94 54.88
N ASP A 30 12.96 -4.88 55.57
CA ASP A 30 13.45 -4.97 56.97
C ASP A 30 12.32 -4.92 58.03
N SER A 31 11.14 -4.45 57.65
CA SER A 31 9.99 -4.44 58.56
C SER A 31 9.18 -5.72 58.35
N LYS A 32 8.80 -6.44 59.42
CA LYS A 32 7.92 -7.63 59.39
C LYS A 32 6.47 -7.29 58.94
N LEU A 33 6.29 -6.37 58.01
CA LEU A 33 5.01 -5.98 57.44
C LEU A 33 4.70 -6.90 56.25
N TYR A 34 3.66 -7.69 56.41
CA TYR A 34 3.14 -8.62 55.43
C TYR A 34 2.64 -7.83 54.20
N ILE A 35 3.34 -7.92 53.07
CA ILE A 35 2.90 -7.28 51.82
C ILE A 35 1.66 -8.05 51.30
N PRO A 36 0.52 -7.38 51.04
CA PRO A 36 -0.72 -8.02 50.59
C PRO A 36 -0.54 -8.81 49.29
N LEU A 37 -1.26 -9.92 49.14
CA LEU A 37 -1.22 -10.81 47.97
C LEU A 37 -1.47 -10.07 46.64
N GLU A 38 -2.30 -9.02 46.66
CA GLU A 38 -2.64 -8.18 45.51
C GLU A 38 -1.43 -7.49 44.87
N TYR A 39 -0.45 -7.06 45.66
CA TYR A 39 0.78 -6.44 45.15
C TYR A 39 1.71 -7.47 44.47
N ARG A 40 1.67 -8.72 44.95
CA ARG A 40 2.49 -9.83 44.45
C ARG A 40 2.09 -10.28 43.04
N SER A 41 0.86 -9.99 42.60
CA SER A 41 0.36 -10.33 41.27
C SER A 41 0.63 -9.25 40.20
N ILE A 42 1.02 -8.04 40.59
CA ILE A 42 1.24 -6.91 39.66
C ILE A 42 2.59 -7.06 38.93
N SER A 43 3.67 -7.44 39.64
CA SER A 43 5.00 -7.67 39.02
C SER A 43 4.98 -8.75 37.91
N PRO A 44 4.39 -9.95 38.12
CA PRO A 44 4.27 -10.95 37.06
C PRO A 44 3.46 -10.48 35.86
N ALA A 45 2.40 -9.69 36.08
CA ALA A 45 1.58 -9.15 34.99
C ALA A 45 2.36 -8.15 34.12
N ILE A 46 3.21 -7.32 34.74
CA ILE A 46 4.13 -6.42 34.05
C ILE A 46 5.18 -7.23 33.27
N ALA A 47 5.76 -8.26 33.88
CA ALA A 47 6.73 -9.15 33.23
C ALA A 47 6.13 -9.91 32.03
N LEU A 48 4.88 -10.39 32.13
CA LEU A 48 4.12 -11.01 31.03
C LEU A 48 3.89 -10.06 29.85
N PHE A 49 3.60 -8.79 30.12
CA PHE A 49 3.48 -7.76 29.08
C PHE A 49 4.79 -7.60 28.30
N PHE A 50 5.93 -7.60 28.99
CA PHE A 50 7.25 -7.55 28.36
C PHE A 50 7.64 -8.85 27.64
N LEU A 51 7.23 -10.01 28.15
CA LEU A 51 7.41 -11.29 27.46
C LEU A 51 6.71 -11.29 26.09
N MET A 52 5.47 -10.78 26.03
CA MET A 52 4.75 -10.64 24.75
C MET A 52 5.48 -9.74 23.75
N ASP A 53 6.15 -8.69 24.22
CA ASP A 53 6.98 -7.81 23.39
C ASP A 53 8.21 -8.57 22.83
N VAL A 54 8.92 -9.37 23.67
CA VAL A 54 10.03 -10.24 23.22
C VAL A 54 9.57 -11.25 22.18
N LEU A 55 8.45 -11.92 22.42
CA LEU A 55 7.91 -12.93 21.49
C LEU A 55 7.57 -12.32 20.12
N LEU A 56 7.02 -11.09 20.12
CA LEU A 56 6.77 -10.35 18.89
C LEU A 56 8.08 -10.01 18.16
N ARG A 57 9.15 -9.67 18.89
CA ARG A 57 10.49 -9.44 18.32
C ARG A 57 11.07 -10.69 17.67
N MET A 58 11.03 -11.82 18.37
CA MET A 58 11.48 -13.12 17.85
C MET A 58 10.75 -13.52 16.57
N PHE A 59 9.49 -13.12 16.44
CA PHE A 59 8.69 -13.35 15.23
C PHE A 59 9.10 -12.43 14.07
N VAL A 60 9.38 -11.15 14.33
CA VAL A 60 9.73 -10.15 13.29
C VAL A 60 11.15 -10.33 12.76
N GLU A 61 12.13 -10.59 13.61
CA GLU A 61 13.56 -10.62 13.23
C GLU A 61 14.03 -11.96 12.66
N ARG A 62 13.14 -12.97 12.57
CA ARG A 62 13.46 -14.37 12.20
C ARG A 62 14.38 -15.01 13.27
N ARG A 63 13.89 -16.07 13.94
CA ARG A 63 14.52 -16.65 15.17
C ARG A 63 16.05 -16.78 15.14
N GLN A 64 16.66 -17.21 14.04
CA GLN A 64 18.12 -17.41 13.96
C GLN A 64 18.94 -16.11 14.04
N GLN A 65 18.41 -14.99 13.59
CA GLN A 65 19.10 -13.69 13.61
C GLN A 65 18.94 -12.96 14.96
N HIS A 66 17.88 -13.29 15.69
CA HIS A 66 17.67 -12.76 17.03
C HIS A 66 18.68 -13.33 18.04
N PHE A 67 18.96 -14.64 17.96
CA PHE A 67 19.95 -15.32 18.84
C PHE A 67 21.40 -15.22 18.36
N SER A 68 21.69 -14.46 17.30
CA SER A 68 23.08 -14.17 16.91
C SER A 68 23.65 -12.92 17.59
N ASP A 69 22.80 -12.05 18.13
CA ASP A 69 23.20 -10.83 18.84
C ASP A 69 23.18 -11.06 20.36
N LEU A 70 24.36 -10.93 21.01
CA LEU A 70 24.54 -11.11 22.45
C LEU A 70 23.59 -10.21 23.26
N PHE A 71 23.30 -8.99 22.78
CA PHE A 71 22.40 -8.06 23.48
C PHE A 71 20.94 -8.51 23.42
N ASN A 72 20.52 -9.24 22.39
CA ASN A 72 19.16 -9.78 22.27
C ASN A 72 18.96 -11.01 23.17
N ILE A 73 19.98 -11.86 23.26
CA ILE A 73 20.01 -13.00 24.19
C ILE A 73 19.94 -12.49 25.63
N LEU A 74 20.77 -11.51 25.97
CA LEU A 74 20.81 -10.94 27.31
C LEU A 74 19.46 -10.31 27.68
N ASP A 75 18.83 -9.55 26.80
CA ASP A 75 17.53 -8.93 27.04
C ASP A 75 16.41 -9.97 27.22
N THR A 76 16.42 -11.04 26.42
CA THR A 76 15.50 -12.17 26.59
C THR A 76 15.70 -12.85 27.95
N ALA A 77 16.95 -13.09 28.35
CA ALA A 77 17.29 -13.67 29.64
C ALA A 77 16.85 -12.79 30.81
N ILE A 78 17.04 -11.46 30.74
CA ILE A 78 16.61 -10.51 31.79
C ILE A 78 15.07 -10.43 31.88
N ILE A 79 14.30 -10.86 30.87
CA ILE A 79 12.82 -10.92 30.96
C ILE A 79 12.34 -12.29 31.44
N VAL A 80 12.92 -13.37 30.91
CA VAL A 80 12.47 -14.73 31.20
C VAL A 80 12.93 -15.20 32.58
N ILE A 81 14.17 -14.88 33.00
CA ILE A 81 14.71 -15.36 34.28
C ILE A 81 13.93 -14.78 35.47
N PRO A 82 13.68 -13.46 35.59
CA PRO A 82 12.89 -12.93 36.69
C PRO A 82 11.44 -13.42 36.67
N LEU A 83 10.82 -13.55 35.49
CA LEU A 83 9.46 -14.09 35.37
C LEU A 83 9.38 -15.54 35.89
N LEU A 84 10.38 -16.38 35.58
CA LEU A 84 10.44 -17.76 36.09
C LEU A 84 10.65 -17.78 37.61
N VAL A 85 11.49 -16.90 38.14
CA VAL A 85 11.70 -16.77 39.60
C VAL A 85 10.41 -16.34 40.29
N ASP A 86 9.69 -15.36 39.75
CA ASP A 86 8.40 -14.90 40.29
C ASP A 86 7.35 -16.01 40.27
N VAL A 87 7.25 -16.77 39.16
CA VAL A 87 6.34 -17.92 39.05
C VAL A 87 6.69 -18.99 40.08
N VAL A 88 7.98 -19.34 40.24
CA VAL A 88 8.40 -20.33 41.25
C VAL A 88 8.07 -19.85 42.66
N TYR A 89 8.29 -18.56 42.96
CA TYR A 89 7.98 -17.97 44.27
C TYR A 89 6.48 -18.00 44.58
N ILE A 90 5.63 -17.74 43.59
CA ILE A 90 4.16 -17.76 43.74
C ILE A 90 3.63 -19.18 43.94
N PHE A 91 4.11 -20.15 43.15
CA PHE A 91 3.51 -21.49 43.13
C PHE A 91 4.03 -22.41 44.22
N PHE A 92 5.30 -22.29 44.63
CA PHE A 92 5.90 -23.30 45.47
C PHE A 92 6.03 -22.91 46.95
N ASP A 93 5.81 -21.64 47.34
CA ASP A 93 5.88 -21.13 48.73
C ASP A 93 6.96 -21.82 49.60
N ILE A 94 8.12 -22.10 48.99
CA ILE A 94 9.09 -23.02 49.61
C ILE A 94 9.82 -22.23 50.67
N LYS A 95 9.59 -22.58 51.94
CA LYS A 95 10.38 -22.15 53.12
C LYS A 95 11.90 -22.21 52.90
N PHE A 96 12.39 -22.99 51.94
CA PHE A 96 13.78 -23.14 51.53
C PHE A 96 14.40 -21.88 50.91
N LEU A 97 13.64 -21.07 50.16
CA LEU A 97 14.18 -19.85 49.52
C LEU A 97 14.34 -18.66 50.49
N ARG A 98 13.80 -18.77 51.71
CA ARG A 98 13.88 -17.71 52.74
C ARG A 98 15.31 -17.45 53.24
N ASN A 99 16.21 -18.41 53.07
CA ASN A 99 17.62 -18.32 53.51
C ASN A 99 18.58 -17.81 52.42
N ILE A 100 18.09 -17.39 51.27
CA ILE A 100 18.92 -16.82 50.19
C ILE A 100 18.57 -15.33 49.97
N PRO A 101 18.78 -14.44 50.97
CA PRO A 101 18.50 -13.02 50.81
C PRO A 101 19.47 -12.32 49.84
N ARG A 102 20.61 -12.93 49.48
CA ARG A 102 21.61 -12.29 48.61
C ARG A 102 21.21 -12.20 47.13
N TRP A 103 20.48 -13.19 46.62
CA TRP A 103 20.13 -13.23 45.20
C TRP A 103 18.98 -12.30 44.84
N THR A 104 18.10 -11.95 45.79
CA THR A 104 17.02 -10.98 45.57
C THR A 104 17.60 -9.60 45.24
N TYR A 105 18.66 -9.15 45.91
CA TYR A 105 19.33 -7.89 45.59
C TYR A 105 20.01 -7.91 44.20
N LEU A 106 20.59 -9.04 43.79
CA LEU A 106 21.19 -9.22 42.45
C LEU A 106 20.14 -9.21 41.33
N VAL A 107 19.01 -9.91 41.51
CA VAL A 107 17.88 -9.90 40.57
C VAL A 107 17.26 -8.49 40.50
N ARG A 108 17.16 -7.80 41.63
CA ARG A 108 16.70 -6.39 41.73
C ARG A 108 17.61 -5.40 41.01
N LEU A 109 18.93 -5.59 41.08
CA LEU A 109 19.89 -4.77 40.34
C LEU A 109 19.78 -5.00 38.82
N LEU A 110 19.54 -6.24 38.39
CA LEU A 110 19.29 -6.59 36.98
C LEU A 110 18.00 -5.94 36.44
N GLN A 111 17.00 -5.69 37.30
CA GLN A 111 15.78 -4.96 36.94
C GLN A 111 16.02 -3.44 36.74
N LEU A 112 17.15 -2.85 37.14
CA LEU A 112 17.48 -1.46 36.76
C LEU A 112 17.89 -1.32 35.28
N ILE A 113 18.26 -2.44 34.63
CA ILE A 113 18.49 -2.51 33.17
C ILE A 113 17.19 -2.24 32.40
N ILE A 114 16.02 -2.22 33.07
CA ILE A 114 14.73 -1.86 32.49
C ILE A 114 14.71 -0.40 31.97
N LEU A 115 15.55 0.50 32.50
CA LEU A 115 15.70 1.85 31.95
C LEU A 115 16.39 1.85 30.58
N ILE A 116 17.34 0.95 30.34
CA ILE A 116 17.92 0.68 29.01
C ILE A 116 16.83 0.17 28.05
N ARG A 117 15.81 -0.54 28.56
CA ARG A 117 14.65 -1.00 27.76
C ARG A 117 13.79 0.15 27.25
N ILE A 118 13.65 1.26 27.97
CA ILE A 118 12.91 2.44 27.46
C ILE A 118 13.61 2.98 26.21
N PHE A 119 14.94 3.15 26.28
CA PHE A 119 15.74 3.60 25.15
C PHE A 119 15.68 2.60 23.99
N ARG A 120 15.75 1.28 24.28
CA ARG A 120 15.67 0.21 23.29
C ARG A 120 14.28 0.10 22.63
N LEU A 121 13.18 0.26 23.36
CA LEU A 121 11.80 0.31 22.84
C LEU A 121 11.61 1.48 21.87
N VAL A 122 12.16 2.64 22.20
CA VAL A 122 12.14 3.82 21.32
C VAL A 122 12.96 3.55 20.06
N HIS A 123 14.13 2.92 20.19
CA HIS A 123 14.99 2.56 19.06
C HIS A 123 14.35 1.49 18.15
N GLN A 124 13.83 0.40 18.73
CA GLN A 124 13.19 -0.71 18.02
C GLN A 124 11.94 -0.27 17.27
N LYS A 125 11.15 0.65 17.83
CA LYS A 125 10.02 1.24 17.11
C LYS A 125 10.45 1.90 15.80
N ARG A 126 11.58 2.63 15.79
CA ARG A 126 12.10 3.24 14.56
C ARG A 126 12.49 2.18 13.54
N GLN A 127 13.09 1.08 13.98
CA GLN A 127 13.42 -0.05 13.10
C GLN A 127 12.15 -0.71 12.53
N LEU A 128 11.13 -0.95 13.36
CA LEU A 128 9.87 -1.53 12.91
C LEU A 128 9.14 -0.61 11.90
N GLU A 129 9.12 0.71 12.14
CA GLU A 129 8.58 1.69 11.18
C GLU A 129 9.31 1.60 9.83
N LYS A 130 10.65 1.51 9.83
CA LYS A 130 11.45 1.33 8.60
C LYS A 130 11.15 0.00 7.90
N LEU A 131 11.09 -1.10 8.63
CA LEU A 131 10.77 -2.43 8.09
C LEU A 131 9.37 -2.45 7.46
N MET A 132 8.37 -1.92 8.15
CA MET A 132 7.00 -1.86 7.65
C MET A 132 6.88 -1.01 6.39
N ARG A 133 7.59 0.13 6.32
CA ARG A 133 7.67 0.95 5.11
C ARG A 133 8.32 0.18 3.95
N ARG A 134 9.41 -0.55 4.20
CA ARG A 134 10.09 -1.38 3.18
C ARG A 134 9.19 -2.50 2.67
N LEU A 135 8.47 -3.19 3.56
CA LEU A 135 7.52 -4.24 3.18
C LEU A 135 6.41 -3.72 2.27
N VAL A 136 5.84 -2.55 2.58
CA VAL A 136 4.77 -1.93 1.78
C VAL A 136 5.28 -1.42 0.43
N SER A 137 6.54 -0.99 0.35
CA SER A 137 7.14 -0.58 -0.91
C SER A 137 7.49 -1.75 -1.84
N GLU A 138 7.55 -2.97 -1.31
CA GLU A 138 7.93 -4.17 -2.06
C GLU A 138 9.26 -3.94 -2.83
N ASN A 139 9.31 -4.26 -4.14
CA ASN A 139 10.52 -4.20 -4.96
C ASN A 139 10.77 -2.82 -5.59
N LYS A 140 10.19 -1.74 -5.04
CA LYS A 140 10.40 -0.39 -5.59
C LYS A 140 11.75 0.18 -5.17
N ARG A 141 12.35 0.98 -6.05
CA ARG A 141 13.57 1.75 -5.74
C ARG A 141 13.22 2.87 -4.75
N ARG A 142 13.52 2.65 -3.47
CA ARG A 142 13.37 3.67 -2.41
C ARG A 142 14.55 4.65 -2.45
N TYR A 143 14.30 5.89 -2.04
CA TYR A 143 15.33 6.89 -1.80
C TYR A 143 15.86 6.76 -0.37
N THR A 144 17.12 6.35 -0.22
CA THR A 144 17.76 6.07 1.08
C THR A 144 19.03 6.89 1.31
N ARG A 145 19.10 8.12 0.79
CA ARG A 145 20.28 9.00 0.83
C ARG A 145 19.99 10.26 1.66
N ASP A 146 21.03 10.99 2.04
CA ASP A 146 20.93 12.31 2.71
C ASP A 146 20.05 12.32 3.97
N GLY A 147 20.03 11.19 4.69
CA GLY A 147 19.24 11.02 5.91
C GLY A 147 17.75 10.69 5.68
N PHE A 148 17.29 10.57 4.43
CA PHE A 148 15.91 10.22 4.08
C PHE A 148 15.76 8.72 3.75
N ASP A 149 14.66 8.09 4.15
CA ASP A 149 14.23 6.74 3.71
C ASP A 149 12.78 6.80 3.23
N LEU A 150 12.59 7.22 1.98
CA LEU A 150 11.29 7.49 1.38
C LEU A 150 11.02 6.55 0.19
N ASP A 151 9.77 6.11 0.07
CA ASP A 151 9.24 5.46 -1.12
C ASP A 151 9.03 6.51 -2.21
N LEU A 152 10.14 6.91 -2.81
CA LEU A 152 10.32 8.01 -3.73
C LEU A 152 11.44 7.63 -4.70
N THR A 153 11.24 7.92 -5.98
CA THR A 153 12.20 7.62 -7.05
C THR A 153 12.27 8.80 -8.00
N TYR A 154 13.48 9.26 -8.31
CA TYR A 154 13.72 10.11 -9.48
C TYR A 154 13.61 9.24 -10.72
N VAL A 155 12.60 9.50 -11.55
CA VAL A 155 12.46 8.89 -12.88
C VAL A 155 13.41 9.57 -13.85
N THR A 156 13.50 10.90 -13.75
CA THR A 156 14.56 11.74 -14.33
C THR A 156 15.01 12.72 -13.25
N GLU A 157 15.99 13.57 -13.52
CA GLU A 157 16.44 14.61 -12.57
C GLU A 157 15.32 15.56 -12.14
N ARG A 158 14.32 15.80 -13.01
CA ARG A 158 13.22 16.73 -12.77
C ARG A 158 11.85 16.07 -12.56
N ILE A 159 11.78 14.73 -12.59
CA ILE A 159 10.51 13.98 -12.45
C ILE A 159 10.65 12.97 -11.31
N ILE A 160 9.85 13.16 -10.26
CA ILE A 160 9.79 12.28 -9.11
C ILE A 160 8.48 11.47 -9.16
N ALA A 161 8.59 10.16 -8.96
CA ALA A 161 7.47 9.27 -8.66
C ALA A 161 7.55 8.82 -7.20
N MET A 162 6.47 8.95 -6.44
CA MET A 162 6.46 8.55 -5.02
C MET A 162 5.17 7.89 -4.57
N SER A 163 5.20 7.26 -3.40
CA SER A 163 4.00 6.80 -2.70
C SER A 163 3.30 7.95 -1.96
N PHE A 164 2.08 7.72 -1.50
CA PHE A 164 1.26 8.73 -0.85
C PHE A 164 1.93 9.31 0.42
N PRO A 165 2.12 10.65 0.51
CA PRO A 165 2.58 11.30 1.71
C PRO A 165 1.46 11.28 2.75
N SER A 166 1.72 10.62 3.87
CA SER A 166 0.69 10.24 4.84
C SER A 166 0.96 10.83 6.21
N SER A 167 -0.11 11.04 6.98
CA SER A 167 -0.04 11.51 8.36
C SER A 167 -0.62 10.49 9.34
N GLY A 168 -0.45 10.73 10.63
CA GLY A 168 -1.13 9.96 11.67
C GLY A 168 -0.64 8.50 11.79
N ARG A 169 -1.55 7.54 11.59
CA ARG A 169 -1.25 6.10 11.72
C ARG A 169 -0.67 5.52 10.43
N GLN A 170 -1.02 6.07 9.28
CA GLN A 170 -0.58 5.56 7.97
C GLN A 170 0.92 5.80 7.74
N SER A 171 1.49 6.85 8.32
CA SER A 171 2.94 7.15 8.27
C SER A 171 3.82 6.13 9.01
N PHE A 172 3.21 5.17 9.71
CA PHE A 172 3.91 4.01 10.24
C PHE A 172 4.42 3.08 9.14
N TYR A 173 3.67 2.96 8.04
CA TYR A 173 3.97 2.04 6.93
C TYR A 173 4.04 2.73 5.56
N ARG A 174 3.85 4.05 5.50
CA ARG A 174 4.03 4.90 4.32
C ARG A 174 4.94 6.08 4.62
N ASN A 175 5.26 6.84 3.57
CA ASN A 175 6.01 8.08 3.67
C ASN A 175 5.32 9.05 4.66
N PRO A 176 6.00 9.50 5.71
CA PRO A 176 5.52 10.60 6.54
C PRO A 176 5.50 11.88 5.71
N ILE A 177 4.37 12.60 5.70
CA ILE A 177 4.24 13.84 4.93
C ILE A 177 5.28 14.87 5.35
N GLU A 178 5.61 14.95 6.65
CA GLU A 178 6.61 15.88 7.16
C GLU A 178 8.02 15.59 6.60
N GLU A 179 8.39 14.31 6.47
CA GLU A 179 9.69 13.92 5.87
C GLU A 179 9.71 14.21 4.34
N VAL A 180 8.57 14.04 3.64
CA VAL A 180 8.48 14.36 2.21
C VAL A 180 8.57 15.87 1.96
N VAL A 181 7.90 16.68 2.78
CA VAL A 181 8.00 18.15 2.72
C VAL A 181 9.44 18.58 2.97
N GLN A 182 10.06 18.10 4.04
CA GLN A 182 11.45 18.42 4.35
C GLN A 182 12.40 18.01 3.21
N PHE A 183 12.19 16.84 2.61
CA PHE A 183 12.96 16.40 1.45
C PHE A 183 12.84 17.39 0.28
N LEU A 184 11.62 17.78 -0.08
CA LEU A 184 11.36 18.68 -1.20
C LEU A 184 11.87 20.11 -0.93
N GLU A 185 11.68 20.65 0.27
CA GLU A 185 12.22 21.97 0.63
C GLU A 185 13.75 21.98 0.67
N ASN A 186 14.39 20.90 1.13
CA ASN A 186 15.84 20.83 1.19
C ASN A 186 16.50 20.65 -0.18
N LYS A 187 15.85 19.90 -1.08
CA LYS A 187 16.43 19.55 -2.39
C LYS A 187 15.99 20.45 -3.54
N HIS A 188 14.76 20.98 -3.46
CA HIS A 188 14.12 21.74 -4.53
C HIS A 188 13.38 22.96 -3.96
N PRO A 189 14.05 23.82 -3.17
CA PRO A 189 13.40 24.96 -2.52
C PRO A 189 12.70 25.82 -3.56
N ASN A 190 11.39 26.02 -3.41
CA ASN A 190 10.54 26.79 -4.35
C ASN A 190 10.37 26.26 -5.78
N HIS A 191 11.10 25.22 -6.16
CA HIS A 191 11.10 24.67 -7.51
C HIS A 191 10.39 23.32 -7.63
N TYR A 192 9.44 22.98 -6.74
CA TYR A 192 8.66 21.75 -6.87
C TYR A 192 7.15 21.98 -6.97
N ARG A 193 6.46 21.07 -7.68
CA ARG A 193 5.00 20.94 -7.62
C ARG A 193 4.59 19.49 -7.43
N VAL A 194 3.70 19.25 -6.47
CA VAL A 194 3.21 17.91 -6.14
C VAL A 194 1.90 17.64 -6.88
N TYR A 195 1.73 16.45 -7.45
CA TYR A 195 0.50 16.01 -8.09
C TYR A 195 -0.07 14.78 -7.40
N ASN A 196 -1.24 14.94 -6.79
CA ASN A 196 -1.99 13.86 -6.15
C ASN A 196 -3.00 13.27 -7.13
N LEU A 197 -2.77 12.01 -7.51
CA LEU A 197 -3.62 11.25 -8.42
C LEU A 197 -4.76 10.47 -7.73
N CYS A 198 -4.91 10.59 -6.42
CA CYS A 198 -5.95 9.86 -5.68
C CYS A 198 -7.29 10.60 -5.70
N SER A 199 -8.35 9.91 -6.14
CA SER A 199 -9.72 10.32 -5.88
C SER A 199 -10.11 10.07 -4.42
N GLU A 200 -9.62 8.97 -3.84
CA GLU A 200 -10.07 8.44 -2.55
C GLU A 200 -9.46 9.15 -1.32
N THR A 201 -8.31 9.82 -1.48
CA THR A 201 -7.55 10.37 -0.37
C THR A 201 -6.89 11.71 -0.71
N ALA A 202 -6.95 12.64 0.22
CA ALA A 202 -6.29 13.94 0.15
C ALA A 202 -5.61 14.28 1.49
N TYR A 203 -4.77 15.30 1.46
CA TYR A 203 -4.13 15.93 2.61
C TYR A 203 -4.24 17.46 2.44
N ASP A 204 -4.01 18.21 3.51
CA ASP A 204 -4.02 19.68 3.45
C ASP A 204 -2.89 20.18 2.53
N PRO A 205 -3.20 20.87 1.41
CA PRO A 205 -2.19 21.41 0.49
C PRO A 205 -1.23 22.40 1.13
N LYS A 206 -1.59 23.00 2.28
CA LYS A 206 -0.73 23.91 3.03
C LYS A 206 0.59 23.28 3.45
N HIS A 207 0.64 21.96 3.63
CA HIS A 207 1.89 21.24 3.89
C HIS A 207 2.96 21.47 2.81
N PHE A 208 2.54 21.71 1.57
CA PHE A 208 3.41 21.92 0.41
C PHE A 208 3.28 23.35 -0.12
N HIS A 209 3.01 24.34 0.74
CA HIS A 209 2.84 25.75 0.36
C HIS A 209 1.81 25.96 -0.76
N ASN A 210 0.74 25.15 -0.77
CA ASN A 210 -0.29 25.12 -1.81
C ASN A 210 0.22 24.78 -3.24
N ARG A 211 1.44 24.24 -3.38
CA ARG A 211 2.01 23.74 -4.65
C ARG A 211 1.52 22.33 -4.99
N VAL A 212 0.21 22.09 -4.86
CA VAL A 212 -0.41 20.77 -5.06
C VAL A 212 -1.46 20.82 -6.17
N GLY A 213 -1.27 20.05 -7.23
CA GLY A 213 -2.28 19.75 -8.24
C GLY A 213 -3.00 18.42 -7.95
N ARG A 214 -4.24 18.28 -8.43
CA ARG A 214 -5.02 17.02 -8.31
C ARG A 214 -5.59 16.59 -9.65
N ILE A 215 -5.53 15.28 -9.90
CA ILE A 215 -6.28 14.57 -10.95
C ILE A 215 -6.96 13.37 -10.27
N MET A 216 -8.27 13.21 -10.44
CA MET A 216 -9.06 12.30 -9.61
C MET A 216 -9.20 10.92 -10.26
N ILE A 217 -8.15 10.10 -10.13
CA ILE A 217 -8.10 8.75 -10.70
C ILE A 217 -8.41 7.71 -9.62
N ASP A 218 -9.42 6.88 -9.85
CA ASP A 218 -9.84 5.84 -8.91
C ASP A 218 -8.77 4.73 -8.78
N ASP A 219 -8.69 4.11 -7.60
CA ASP A 219 -7.69 3.07 -7.33
C ASP A 219 -7.85 1.91 -8.32
N HIS A 220 -6.74 1.44 -8.90
CA HIS A 220 -6.70 0.42 -9.96
C HIS A 220 -7.41 0.76 -11.29
N ASN A 221 -7.79 2.03 -11.50
CA ASN A 221 -8.33 2.50 -12.76
C ASN A 221 -7.30 3.32 -13.56
N VAL A 222 -7.60 3.56 -14.83
CA VAL A 222 -6.81 4.42 -15.72
C VAL A 222 -7.37 5.84 -15.73
N PRO A 223 -6.55 6.88 -15.96
CA PRO A 223 -7.05 8.21 -16.30
C PRO A 223 -7.80 8.18 -17.63
N THR A 224 -8.76 9.08 -17.78
CA THR A 224 -9.35 9.39 -19.10
C THR A 224 -8.31 10.05 -20.01
N LEU A 225 -8.48 9.95 -21.33
CA LEU A 225 -7.55 10.63 -22.25
C LEU A 225 -7.57 12.14 -22.07
N HIS A 226 -8.75 12.71 -21.81
CA HIS A 226 -8.89 14.12 -21.48
C HIS A 226 -8.08 14.50 -20.23
N GLU A 227 -8.15 13.73 -19.15
CA GLU A 227 -7.35 13.95 -17.94
C GLU A 227 -5.85 13.88 -18.21
N MET A 228 -5.40 12.96 -19.08
CA MET A 228 -3.98 12.86 -19.47
C MET A 228 -3.51 14.12 -20.22
N VAL A 229 -4.30 14.64 -21.15
CA VAL A 229 -4.01 15.88 -21.88
C VAL A 229 -3.97 17.08 -20.94
N VAL A 230 -4.98 17.25 -20.09
CA VAL A 230 -5.04 18.34 -19.12
C VAL A 230 -3.87 18.28 -18.15
N PHE A 231 -3.53 17.08 -17.67
CA PHE A 231 -2.41 16.88 -16.76
C PHE A 231 -1.08 17.25 -17.39
N THR A 232 -0.78 16.72 -18.57
CA THR A 232 0.50 16.98 -19.26
C THR A 232 0.65 18.45 -19.65
N ARG A 233 -0.43 19.13 -20.04
CA ARG A 233 -0.43 20.58 -20.26
C ARG A 233 -0.03 21.36 -19.00
N LYS A 234 -0.68 21.06 -17.85
CA LYS A 234 -0.35 21.69 -16.56
C LYS A 234 1.09 21.43 -16.11
N LEU A 235 1.62 20.24 -16.40
CA LEU A 235 3.02 19.93 -16.14
C LEU A 235 3.95 20.75 -17.04
N ASN A 236 3.69 20.80 -18.35
CA ASN A 236 4.49 21.59 -19.28
C ASN A 236 4.51 23.07 -18.91
N GLU A 237 3.35 23.65 -18.56
CA GLU A 237 3.24 25.04 -18.10
C GLU A 237 4.13 25.30 -16.87
N TRP A 238 4.11 24.40 -15.87
CA TRP A 238 4.96 24.52 -14.69
C TRP A 238 6.45 24.35 -15.02
N MET A 239 6.78 23.34 -15.83
CA MET A 239 8.16 23.00 -16.17
C MET A 239 8.82 24.04 -17.09
N ALA A 240 8.03 24.82 -17.83
CA ALA A 240 8.49 25.91 -18.69
C ALA A 240 8.75 27.21 -17.93
N GLN A 241 8.21 27.37 -16.72
CA GLN A 241 8.42 28.59 -15.91
C GLN A 241 9.86 28.71 -15.41
N ASP A 242 10.54 27.59 -15.15
CA ASP A 242 11.91 27.57 -14.65
C ASP A 242 12.59 26.24 -15.05
N LEU A 243 13.89 26.29 -15.37
CA LEU A 243 14.70 25.11 -15.67
C LEU A 243 14.97 24.24 -14.43
N GLU A 244 14.94 24.82 -13.24
CA GLU A 244 15.08 24.10 -11.97
C GLU A 244 13.76 23.45 -11.52
N ASN A 245 12.62 23.82 -12.12
CA ASN A 245 11.33 23.28 -11.71
C ASN A 245 11.26 21.75 -11.88
N ILE A 246 10.83 21.06 -10.83
CA ILE A 246 10.59 19.62 -10.79
C ILE A 246 9.13 19.32 -10.45
N ILE A 247 8.72 18.10 -10.77
CA ILE A 247 7.37 17.59 -10.47
C ILE A 247 7.45 16.33 -9.62
N ALA A 248 6.61 16.24 -8.59
CA ALA A 248 6.50 15.06 -7.74
C ALA A 248 5.10 14.46 -7.88
N ILE A 249 4.99 13.34 -8.59
CA ILE A 249 3.73 12.69 -8.92
C ILE A 249 3.52 11.50 -7.99
N HIS A 250 2.35 11.40 -7.36
CA HIS A 250 2.05 10.29 -6.48
C HIS A 250 0.59 9.82 -6.63
N CYS A 251 0.38 8.56 -6.26
CA CYS A 251 -0.94 8.00 -5.99
C CYS A 251 -0.89 7.36 -4.60
N LYS A 252 -1.73 6.35 -4.34
CA LYS A 252 -1.71 5.58 -3.10
C LYS A 252 -0.37 4.84 -2.92
N GLY A 253 0.04 4.08 -3.93
CA GLY A 253 1.21 3.21 -3.88
C GLY A 253 2.37 3.60 -4.81
N GLY A 254 2.25 4.66 -5.62
CA GLY A 254 3.28 5.02 -6.60
C GLY A 254 3.51 3.96 -7.69
N LYS A 255 2.45 3.21 -8.06
CA LYS A 255 2.51 2.11 -9.04
C LYS A 255 1.70 2.46 -10.30
N GLY A 256 0.55 1.82 -10.55
CA GLY A 256 -0.22 1.94 -11.80
C GLY A 256 -0.52 3.38 -12.23
N ARG A 257 -1.37 4.09 -11.48
CA ARG A 257 -1.76 5.48 -11.76
C ARG A 257 -0.56 6.41 -11.99
N THR A 258 0.40 6.41 -11.05
CA THR A 258 1.62 7.23 -11.15
C THR A 258 2.44 6.88 -12.39
N ARG A 259 2.67 5.60 -12.67
CA ARG A 259 3.46 5.17 -13.83
C ARG A 259 2.77 5.57 -15.14
N THR A 260 1.46 5.38 -15.27
CA THR A 260 0.71 5.79 -16.47
C THR A 260 0.87 7.28 -16.75
N MET A 261 0.69 8.13 -15.72
CA MET A 261 0.79 9.58 -15.87
C MET A 261 2.22 10.07 -16.10
N VAL A 262 3.21 9.42 -15.47
CA VAL A 262 4.63 9.69 -15.74
C VAL A 262 5.00 9.31 -17.17
N CYS A 263 4.61 8.11 -17.64
CA CYS A 263 4.89 7.69 -19.01
C CYS A 263 4.21 8.60 -20.05
N ALA A 264 2.98 9.02 -19.79
CA ALA A 264 2.30 10.03 -20.62
C ALA A 264 3.11 11.33 -20.69
N PHE A 265 3.62 11.80 -19.55
CA PHE A 265 4.46 13.00 -19.52
C PHE A 265 5.81 12.81 -20.25
N LEU A 266 6.45 11.66 -20.15
CA LEU A 266 7.69 11.41 -20.86
C LEU A 266 7.50 11.40 -22.40
N ILE A 267 6.34 10.93 -22.88
CA ILE A 267 5.96 11.04 -24.29
C ILE A 267 5.64 12.49 -24.66
N ALA A 268 4.93 13.21 -23.77
CA ALA A 268 4.70 14.64 -23.90
C ALA A 268 5.99 15.44 -24.05
N SER A 269 7.05 15.07 -23.34
CA SER A 269 8.39 15.69 -23.41
C SER A 269 9.30 15.14 -24.52
N GLU A 270 8.83 14.24 -25.39
CA GLU A 270 9.62 13.65 -26.50
C GLU A 270 10.84 12.82 -26.06
N ILE A 271 10.90 12.45 -24.78
CA ILE A 271 11.94 11.56 -24.25
C ILE A 271 11.71 10.14 -24.77
N PHE A 272 10.44 9.76 -24.97
CA PHE A 272 10.05 8.49 -25.60
C PHE A 272 8.99 8.73 -26.68
N LEU A 273 8.99 7.88 -27.70
CA LEU A 273 8.06 7.95 -28.84
C LEU A 273 6.97 6.89 -28.80
N THR A 274 7.16 5.81 -28.04
CA THR A 274 6.25 4.65 -28.03
C THR A 274 5.94 4.19 -26.61
N ALA A 275 4.85 3.45 -26.46
CA ALA A 275 4.45 2.85 -25.20
C ALA A 275 3.82 1.47 -25.38
N GLU A 276 4.19 0.53 -24.52
CA GLU A 276 3.54 -0.77 -24.43
C GLU A 276 2.16 -0.68 -23.78
N ASN A 277 1.96 0.26 -22.85
CA ASN A 277 0.66 0.45 -22.20
C ASN A 277 -0.31 1.10 -23.20
N ARG A 278 -1.43 0.42 -23.49
CA ARG A 278 -2.44 0.88 -24.45
C ARG A 278 -2.90 2.33 -24.24
N TYR A 279 -3.25 2.72 -23.02
CA TYR A 279 -3.76 4.07 -22.75
C TYR A 279 -2.66 5.14 -22.94
N VAL A 280 -1.42 4.79 -22.60
CA VAL A 280 -0.26 5.64 -22.91
C VAL A 280 -0.03 5.69 -24.44
N GLY A 281 -0.26 4.59 -25.15
CA GLY A 281 -0.21 4.53 -26.62
C GLY A 281 -1.31 5.38 -27.29
N TYR A 282 -2.53 5.35 -26.77
CA TYR A 282 -3.62 6.26 -27.20
C TYR A 282 -3.22 7.72 -26.98
N PHE A 283 -2.65 8.05 -25.82
CA PHE A 283 -2.14 9.38 -25.55
C PHE A 283 -1.00 9.79 -26.51
N ALA A 284 -0.10 8.87 -26.86
CA ALA A 284 0.93 9.13 -27.87
C ALA A 284 0.32 9.49 -29.23
N GLN A 285 -0.74 8.80 -29.64
CA GLN A 285 -1.48 9.16 -30.85
C GLN A 285 -2.17 10.52 -30.73
N VAL A 286 -2.80 10.84 -29.60
CA VAL A 286 -3.37 12.18 -29.33
C VAL A 286 -2.32 13.27 -29.55
N LYS A 287 -1.11 13.07 -29.03
CA LYS A 287 0.00 14.00 -29.23
C LYS A 287 0.43 14.07 -30.70
N HIS A 288 0.81 12.93 -31.29
CA HIS A 288 1.55 12.91 -32.56
C HIS A 288 0.64 12.99 -33.80
N LEU A 289 -0.56 12.40 -33.75
CA LEU A 289 -1.48 12.35 -34.89
C LEU A 289 -2.56 13.44 -34.81
N TYR A 290 -3.03 13.76 -33.60
CA TYR A 290 -4.12 14.72 -33.39
C TYR A 290 -3.65 16.08 -32.84
N ASN A 291 -2.33 16.31 -32.77
CA ASN A 291 -1.73 17.55 -32.31
C ASN A 291 -2.35 18.07 -31.00
N TRP A 292 -2.39 17.20 -29.98
CA TRP A 292 -2.95 17.46 -28.64
C TRP A 292 -4.47 17.61 -28.55
N ASN A 293 -5.18 17.54 -29.68
CA ASN A 293 -6.64 17.50 -29.68
C ASN A 293 -7.11 16.07 -29.49
N LEU A 294 -8.22 15.92 -28.77
CA LEU A 294 -8.85 14.60 -28.68
C LEU A 294 -9.32 14.17 -30.07
N PRO A 295 -9.17 12.89 -30.43
CA PRO A 295 -9.70 12.37 -31.68
C PRO A 295 -11.21 12.59 -31.77
N PRO A 296 -11.78 12.63 -32.99
CA PRO A 296 -13.22 12.71 -33.15
C PRO A 296 -13.91 11.56 -32.42
N ARG A 297 -14.97 11.90 -31.69
CA ARG A 297 -15.74 10.92 -30.93
C ARG A 297 -16.32 9.88 -31.88
N ARG A 298 -16.09 8.60 -31.55
CA ARG A 298 -16.68 7.48 -32.29
C ARG A 298 -17.74 6.80 -31.42
N ILE A 299 -18.96 6.71 -31.93
CA ILE A 299 -20.07 6.04 -31.22
C ILE A 299 -20.12 4.58 -31.68
N LEU A 300 -20.14 3.64 -30.73
CA LEU A 300 -20.14 2.20 -30.97
C LEU A 300 -21.12 1.49 -30.04
N PHE A 301 -21.45 0.25 -30.31
CA PHE A 301 -22.11 -0.63 -29.34
C PHE A 301 -21.40 -1.99 -29.35
N ILE A 302 -21.49 -2.72 -28.24
CA ILE A 302 -20.93 -4.07 -28.17
C ILE A 302 -21.96 -5.06 -28.68
N LYS A 303 -21.61 -5.85 -29.70
CA LYS A 303 -22.44 -6.97 -30.15
C LYS A 303 -22.00 -8.29 -29.53
N ARG A 304 -20.69 -8.54 -29.43
CA ARG A 304 -20.17 -9.84 -28.97
C ARG A 304 -18.87 -9.72 -28.20
N PHE A 305 -18.78 -10.41 -27.07
CA PHE A 305 -17.52 -10.76 -26.43
C PHE A 305 -17.10 -12.18 -26.81
N ILE A 306 -15.82 -12.38 -27.09
CA ILE A 306 -15.20 -13.70 -27.25
C ILE A 306 -14.09 -13.79 -26.23
N ILE A 307 -14.20 -14.71 -25.28
CA ILE A 307 -13.19 -14.89 -24.24
C ILE A 307 -12.63 -16.29 -24.37
N TYR A 308 -11.33 -16.40 -24.56
CA TYR A 308 -10.63 -17.66 -24.69
C TYR A 308 -10.05 -18.07 -23.34
N SER A 309 -9.98 -19.37 -23.13
CA SER A 309 -9.23 -19.98 -22.03
C SER A 309 -9.68 -19.52 -20.64
N ILE A 310 -11.01 -19.52 -20.44
CA ILE A 310 -11.58 -19.45 -19.10
C ILE A 310 -11.68 -20.86 -18.51
N ARG A 311 -10.82 -21.13 -17.52
CA ARG A 311 -10.95 -22.31 -16.66
C ARG A 311 -11.97 -22.05 -15.55
N GLY A 312 -13.09 -22.76 -15.58
CA GLY A 312 -14.12 -22.72 -14.54
C GLY A 312 -15.54 -22.67 -15.12
N ASP A 313 -16.54 -22.90 -14.27
CA ASP A 313 -17.95 -22.75 -14.66
C ASP A 313 -18.30 -21.27 -14.85
N VAL A 314 -18.67 -20.91 -16.08
CA VAL A 314 -19.01 -19.55 -16.54
C VAL A 314 -20.52 -19.32 -16.67
N CYS A 315 -21.37 -20.26 -16.24
CA CYS A 315 -22.84 -20.11 -16.32
C CYS A 315 -23.34 -18.88 -15.54
N ASP A 316 -22.61 -18.44 -14.52
CA ASP A 316 -22.94 -17.31 -13.66
C ASP A 316 -22.28 -15.99 -14.07
N LEU A 317 -21.61 -15.96 -15.23
CA LEU A 317 -20.87 -14.80 -15.70
C LEU A 317 -21.83 -13.61 -15.93
N LYS A 318 -21.46 -12.47 -15.37
CA LYS A 318 -22.15 -11.18 -15.53
C LYS A 318 -21.15 -10.15 -15.97
N PHE A 319 -21.56 -9.18 -16.78
CA PHE A 319 -20.69 -8.05 -17.11
C PHE A 319 -21.38 -6.71 -16.88
N LEU A 320 -20.58 -5.71 -16.52
CA LEU A 320 -21.00 -4.33 -16.39
C LEU A 320 -20.21 -3.46 -17.36
N ILE A 321 -20.89 -2.55 -18.04
CA ILE A 321 -20.28 -1.50 -18.84
C ILE A 321 -20.38 -0.20 -18.06
N VAL A 322 -19.25 0.47 -17.89
CA VAL A 322 -19.13 1.73 -17.15
C VAL A 322 -18.54 2.81 -18.06
N MET A 323 -19.21 3.95 -18.11
CA MET A 323 -18.78 5.16 -18.82
C MET A 323 -18.95 6.36 -17.89
N GLU A 324 -18.04 7.34 -17.95
CA GLU A 324 -18.12 8.55 -17.12
C GLU A 324 -18.32 8.24 -15.61
N LYS A 325 -17.72 7.13 -15.14
CA LYS A 325 -17.85 6.62 -13.76
C LYS A 325 -19.27 6.18 -13.36
N LYS A 326 -20.17 5.93 -14.32
CA LYS A 326 -21.52 5.41 -14.12
C LYS A 326 -21.69 4.08 -14.84
N VAL A 327 -22.39 3.13 -14.20
CA VAL A 327 -22.81 1.89 -14.88
C VAL A 327 -23.89 2.25 -15.88
N VAL A 328 -23.62 2.02 -17.16
CA VAL A 328 -24.55 2.31 -18.26
C VAL A 328 -25.30 1.07 -18.74
N PHE A 329 -24.77 -0.12 -18.46
CA PHE A 329 -25.41 -1.38 -18.85
C PHE A 329 -24.89 -2.55 -18.03
N SER A 330 -25.73 -3.56 -17.88
CA SER A 330 -25.40 -4.85 -17.26
C SER A 330 -25.99 -5.99 -18.08
N GLY A 331 -25.16 -6.99 -18.38
CA GLY A 331 -25.60 -8.23 -19.02
C GLY A 331 -25.40 -9.43 -18.09
N THR A 332 -26.37 -10.35 -18.11
CA THR A 332 -26.32 -11.62 -17.37
C THR A 332 -26.91 -12.74 -18.23
N SER A 333 -26.64 -14.01 -17.90
CA SER A 333 -27.25 -15.16 -18.61
C SER A 333 -28.78 -15.16 -18.63
N LEU A 334 -29.42 -14.41 -17.72
CA LEU A 334 -30.88 -14.26 -17.62
C LEU A 334 -31.43 -12.98 -18.27
N GLY A 335 -30.58 -12.10 -18.84
CA GLY A 335 -31.05 -10.83 -19.40
C GLY A 335 -29.99 -10.04 -20.17
N ASN A 336 -30.41 -9.47 -21.30
CA ASN A 336 -29.66 -8.60 -22.22
C ASN A 336 -28.40 -9.21 -22.86
N CYS A 337 -28.13 -10.50 -22.63
CA CYS A 337 -27.10 -11.24 -23.36
C CYS A 337 -27.38 -12.75 -23.36
N SER A 338 -26.84 -13.46 -24.36
CA SER A 338 -26.74 -14.93 -24.35
C SER A 338 -25.29 -15.36 -24.21
N ILE A 339 -25.03 -16.28 -23.28
CA ILE A 339 -23.69 -16.79 -22.98
C ILE A 339 -23.62 -18.24 -23.44
N LEU A 340 -22.68 -18.54 -24.34
CA LEU A 340 -22.40 -19.87 -24.87
C LEU A 340 -20.96 -20.24 -24.53
N HIS A 341 -20.77 -21.38 -23.88
CA HIS A 341 -19.46 -21.93 -23.56
C HIS A 341 -19.16 -23.10 -24.50
N ASP A 342 -18.24 -22.87 -25.43
CA ASP A 342 -17.72 -23.89 -26.35
C ASP A 342 -16.50 -24.57 -25.70
N ILE A 343 -16.74 -25.78 -25.18
CA ILE A 343 -15.75 -26.59 -24.47
C ILE A 343 -14.69 -27.13 -25.44
N GLU A 344 -15.04 -27.39 -26.71
CA GLU A 344 -14.11 -27.95 -27.69
C GLU A 344 -13.06 -26.93 -28.11
N THR A 345 -13.47 -25.67 -28.27
CA THR A 345 -12.55 -24.59 -28.67
C THR A 345 -12.08 -23.70 -27.52
N ASP A 346 -12.45 -24.04 -26.27
CA ASP A 346 -12.09 -23.32 -25.03
C ASP A 346 -12.45 -21.83 -25.12
N LYS A 347 -13.69 -21.53 -25.55
CA LYS A 347 -14.19 -20.18 -25.81
C LYS A 347 -15.54 -19.92 -25.16
N VAL A 348 -15.69 -18.73 -24.61
CA VAL A 348 -16.96 -18.17 -24.14
C VAL A 348 -17.40 -17.08 -25.11
N LEU A 349 -18.55 -17.28 -25.73
CA LEU A 349 -19.21 -16.33 -26.59
C LEU A 349 -20.33 -15.65 -25.80
N ILE A 350 -20.32 -14.32 -25.76
CA ILE A 350 -21.37 -13.54 -25.11
C ILE A 350 -21.95 -12.60 -26.17
N ASP A 351 -23.13 -12.94 -26.67
CA ASP A 351 -23.89 -12.07 -27.57
C ASP A 351 -24.71 -11.09 -26.74
N VAL A 352 -24.58 -9.79 -27.05
CA VAL A 352 -25.25 -8.70 -26.32
C VAL A 352 -26.44 -8.22 -27.13
N PHE A 353 -27.60 -8.15 -26.49
CA PHE A 353 -28.85 -7.65 -27.07
C PHE A 353 -29.14 -6.26 -26.50
N ASP A 354 -29.63 -5.35 -27.35
CA ASP A 354 -30.03 -3.98 -26.97
C ASP A 354 -28.96 -3.22 -26.15
N GLY A 355 -27.69 -3.38 -26.54
CA GLY A 355 -26.56 -2.71 -25.90
C GLY A 355 -26.62 -1.18 -26.05
N PRO A 356 -26.10 -0.41 -25.07
CA PRO A 356 -26.13 1.04 -25.13
C PRO A 356 -25.15 1.58 -26.18
N LEU A 357 -25.35 2.83 -26.57
CA LEU A 357 -24.36 3.58 -27.32
C LEU A 357 -23.18 3.96 -26.41
N LEU A 358 -21.98 3.60 -26.85
CA LEU A 358 -20.72 3.78 -26.17
C LEU A 358 -19.88 4.83 -26.88
N TYR A 359 -19.18 5.65 -26.11
CA TYR A 359 -18.28 6.68 -26.62
C TYR A 359 -17.16 6.98 -25.60
N ASP A 360 -16.11 7.65 -26.06
CA ASP A 360 -14.91 8.01 -25.29
C ASP A 360 -14.30 6.80 -24.53
N ASP A 361 -13.97 6.97 -23.24
CA ASP A 361 -13.36 5.96 -22.38
C ASP A 361 -14.43 5.04 -21.77
N VAL A 362 -14.35 3.75 -22.12
CA VAL A 362 -15.28 2.71 -21.70
C VAL A 362 -14.56 1.67 -20.87
N LYS A 363 -15.15 1.29 -19.74
CA LYS A 363 -14.72 0.18 -18.91
C LYS A 363 -15.71 -0.96 -19.01
N VAL A 364 -15.21 -2.19 -19.12
CA VAL A 364 -16.01 -3.40 -19.02
C VAL A 364 -15.47 -4.26 -17.88
N GLN A 365 -16.35 -4.66 -16.96
CA GLN A 365 -16.04 -5.50 -15.81
C GLN A 365 -16.80 -6.82 -15.92
N PHE A 366 -16.14 -7.94 -15.60
CA PHE A 366 -16.74 -9.27 -15.61
C PHE A 366 -16.76 -9.83 -14.20
N PHE A 367 -17.91 -10.33 -13.77
CA PHE A 367 -18.18 -10.88 -12.44
C PHE A 367 -18.60 -12.35 -12.55
N SER A 368 -18.08 -13.17 -11.66
CA SER A 368 -18.51 -14.54 -11.43
C SER A 368 -18.23 -14.87 -9.96
N SER A 369 -19.06 -15.72 -9.38
CA SER A 369 -18.89 -16.32 -8.06
C SER A 369 -17.94 -17.51 -8.09
N ASN A 370 -17.82 -18.18 -9.24
CA ASN A 370 -16.95 -19.33 -9.46
C ASN A 370 -15.49 -18.93 -9.78
N LEU A 371 -15.26 -17.69 -10.21
CA LEU A 371 -13.93 -17.19 -10.55
C LEU A 371 -13.30 -16.36 -9.41
N PRO A 372 -11.97 -16.47 -9.20
CA PRO A 372 -11.27 -15.69 -8.18
C PRO A 372 -11.37 -14.19 -8.47
N LYS A 373 -11.62 -13.40 -7.43
CA LYS A 373 -11.74 -11.94 -7.50
C LYS A 373 -10.39 -11.27 -7.21
N TYR A 374 -10.08 -10.22 -7.96
CA TYR A 374 -8.82 -9.48 -7.80
C TYR A 374 -9.08 -7.99 -7.56
N TYR A 375 -8.60 -7.15 -8.46
CA TYR A 375 -8.84 -5.71 -8.40
C TYR A 375 -10.29 -5.41 -8.73
N ASP A 376 -10.80 -4.35 -8.10
CA ASP A 376 -12.17 -3.86 -8.33
C ASP A 376 -13.28 -4.90 -8.00
N ASN A 377 -12.93 -5.87 -7.15
CA ASN A 377 -13.80 -6.96 -6.68
C ASN A 377 -14.39 -7.84 -7.82
N CYS A 378 -13.71 -7.92 -8.95
CA CYS A 378 -14.11 -8.72 -10.10
C CYS A 378 -12.97 -9.65 -10.58
N PRO A 379 -13.27 -10.76 -11.25
CA PRO A 379 -12.27 -11.59 -11.93
C PRO A 379 -11.37 -10.81 -12.87
N PHE A 380 -11.94 -10.09 -13.83
CA PHE A 380 -11.20 -9.21 -14.74
C PHE A 380 -12.04 -8.04 -15.20
N PHE A 381 -11.34 -7.00 -15.62
CA PHE A 381 -11.91 -5.85 -16.30
C PHE A 381 -10.87 -5.27 -17.24
N PHE A 382 -11.34 -4.46 -18.18
CA PHE A 382 -10.48 -3.70 -19.07
C PHE A 382 -11.09 -2.36 -19.43
N TRP A 383 -10.23 -1.49 -19.92
CA TRP A 383 -10.58 -0.18 -20.42
C TRP A 383 -10.19 -0.07 -21.89
N PHE A 384 -10.98 0.65 -22.68
CA PHE A 384 -10.65 1.04 -24.05
C PHE A 384 -11.24 2.41 -24.36
N ASN A 385 -10.75 3.05 -25.42
CA ASN A 385 -11.33 4.29 -25.91
C ASN A 385 -11.91 4.05 -27.30
N THR A 386 -13.17 4.41 -27.50
CA THR A 386 -13.94 4.13 -28.73
C THR A 386 -13.34 4.78 -29.97
N ALA A 387 -12.69 5.94 -29.85
CA ALA A 387 -12.11 6.66 -30.98
C ALA A 387 -10.90 5.92 -31.61
N PHE A 388 -10.28 5.00 -30.88
CA PHE A 388 -9.10 4.24 -31.33
C PHE A 388 -9.42 2.82 -31.79
N ILE A 389 -10.70 2.45 -31.81
CA ILE A 389 -11.12 1.16 -32.35
C ILE A 389 -10.98 1.21 -33.87
N GLN A 390 -10.29 0.23 -34.44
CA GLN A 390 -10.13 0.04 -35.88
C GLN A 390 -10.84 -1.24 -36.31
N ASN A 391 -11.34 -1.30 -37.54
CA ASN A 391 -11.97 -2.50 -38.11
C ASN A 391 -13.05 -3.16 -37.25
N ASN A 392 -13.78 -2.37 -36.44
CA ASN A 392 -14.91 -2.86 -35.65
C ASN A 392 -14.54 -4.05 -34.72
N SER A 393 -13.30 -4.07 -34.25
CA SER A 393 -12.79 -5.14 -33.40
C SER A 393 -11.69 -4.62 -32.47
N LEU A 394 -11.59 -5.25 -31.30
CA LEU A 394 -10.60 -4.95 -30.29
C LEU A 394 -10.05 -6.24 -29.70
N LEU A 395 -8.80 -6.56 -30.03
CA LEU A 395 -8.11 -7.70 -29.44
C LEU A 395 -7.40 -7.29 -28.14
N LEU A 396 -7.66 -8.03 -27.05
CA LEU A 396 -7.05 -7.84 -25.74
C LEU A 396 -6.22 -9.07 -25.36
N VAL A 397 -4.91 -8.95 -25.46
CA VAL A 397 -3.98 -9.97 -24.91
C VAL A 397 -3.87 -9.80 -23.39
N VAL A 398 -3.64 -10.90 -22.64
CA VAL A 398 -3.53 -10.97 -21.17
C VAL A 398 -2.77 -9.79 -20.54
N ILE A 399 -1.66 -9.35 -21.16
CA ILE A 399 -0.81 -8.24 -20.68
C ILE A 399 -1.60 -6.92 -20.55
N ASN A 400 -2.68 -6.76 -21.32
CA ASN A 400 -3.56 -5.59 -21.32
C ASN A 400 -4.73 -5.69 -20.34
N LEU A 401 -4.93 -6.84 -19.69
CA LEU A 401 -5.88 -7.01 -18.60
C LEU A 401 -5.21 -6.57 -17.29
N ILE A 402 -5.93 -5.86 -16.42
CA ILE A 402 -5.37 -5.35 -15.15
C ILE A 402 -5.34 -6.50 -14.12
N TYR A 403 -4.41 -7.43 -14.32
CA TYR A 403 -4.02 -8.45 -13.35
C TYR A 403 -2.61 -8.14 -12.87
N ARG A 404 -2.44 -7.76 -11.61
CA ARG A 404 -1.08 -7.70 -11.07
C ARG A 404 -1.00 -7.88 -9.56
N LYS A 405 -1.39 -9.05 -9.08
CA LYS A 405 -1.02 -9.45 -7.72
C LYS A 405 -0.72 -10.93 -7.49
N GLN A 406 -0.12 -11.65 -8.46
CA GLN A 406 0.49 -12.94 -8.15
C GLN A 406 1.86 -13.09 -8.79
N LYS A 407 2.86 -13.16 -7.90
CA LYS A 407 4.21 -13.67 -8.15
C LYS A 407 4.17 -15.16 -7.73
N ILE A 408 3.35 -15.97 -8.40
CA ILE A 408 3.25 -17.42 -8.21
C ILE A 408 3.04 -18.03 -9.61
N LEU A 409 3.71 -19.16 -9.85
CA LEU A 409 3.74 -19.97 -11.07
C LEU A 409 2.41 -19.97 -11.86
N GLU A 410 2.55 -19.82 -13.18
CA GLU A 410 1.51 -19.82 -14.23
C GLU A 410 0.63 -18.56 -14.31
N PRO A 411 0.82 -17.70 -15.34
CA PRO A 411 -0.21 -16.73 -15.68
C PRO A 411 -1.45 -17.48 -16.16
N PRO A 412 -2.67 -17.16 -15.69
CA PRO A 412 -3.83 -17.67 -16.38
C PRO A 412 -3.87 -17.03 -17.77
N LEU A 413 -3.67 -17.85 -18.80
CA LEU A 413 -3.74 -17.44 -20.20
C LEU A 413 -5.19 -17.07 -20.54
N PHE A 414 -5.65 -15.87 -20.20
CA PHE A 414 -6.93 -15.33 -20.68
C PHE A 414 -6.70 -14.43 -21.90
N LEU A 415 -6.99 -14.91 -23.12
CA LEU A 415 -7.08 -14.04 -24.29
C LEU A 415 -8.53 -13.56 -24.40
N ALA A 416 -8.79 -12.26 -24.41
CA ALA A 416 -10.13 -11.73 -24.65
C ALA A 416 -10.15 -11.01 -26.00
N LEU A 417 -10.91 -11.50 -26.97
CA LEU A 417 -11.19 -10.80 -28.23
C LEU A 417 -12.58 -10.16 -28.14
N LEU A 418 -12.63 -8.84 -28.21
CA LEU A 418 -13.87 -8.10 -28.28
C LEU A 418 -14.20 -7.80 -29.76
N LEU A 419 -15.40 -8.15 -30.21
CA LEU A 419 -15.90 -7.76 -31.54
C LEU A 419 -16.94 -6.63 -31.36
N LEU A 420 -16.60 -5.43 -31.85
CA LEU A 420 -17.38 -4.20 -31.71
C LEU A 420 -17.99 -3.80 -33.05
N LEU A 421 -19.26 -4.11 -33.32
CA LEU A 421 -19.89 -3.74 -34.60
C LEU A 421 -20.38 -2.28 -34.62
N TRP A 422 -20.38 -1.68 -35.80
CA TRP A 422 -20.58 -0.24 -36.06
C TRP A 422 -22.04 0.10 -36.34
N LEU A 423 -22.45 1.31 -35.95
CA LEU A 423 -23.63 2.03 -36.46
C LEU A 423 -23.11 3.23 -37.27
N PHE A 424 -23.59 3.30 -38.53
CA PHE A 424 -23.56 4.37 -39.55
C PHE A 424 -22.57 5.54 -39.49
#